data_AF-A0A6M0A7E0-F1
#
_entry.id   AF-A0A6M0A7E0-F1
#
_cell.length_a   1.000
_cell.length_b   1.000
_cell.length_c   1.000
_cell.angle_alpha   90.00
_cell.angle_beta   90.00
_cell.angle_gamma   90.00
#
_symmetry.space_group_name_H-M   'P 1'
#
loop_
_entity.id
_entity.type
_entity.pdbx_description
1 polymer ?
#
loop_
_entity_poly.entity_id
_entity_poly.type
_entity_poly.pdbx_seq_one_letter_code
_entity_poly.pdbx_strand_id
1 'polypeptide(L)' 'MIFAQLELTPNNIFIVDNGAAVKWTMQGVGKNGNQGVAEGISIFEINENGKIKQVSSYWDDAAMMAQIKGDLTINN' A
#
# COMPACT_ATOMS: atom_id res chain seq x y z
N MET A 1 -3.33 -8.73 14.44
CA MET A 1 -3.69 -8.21 13.10
C MET A 1 -5.06 -7.56 13.16
N ILE A 2 -5.13 -6.28 12.77
CA ILE A 2 -6.33 -5.43 12.81
C ILE A 2 -7.21 -5.55 11.56
N PHE A 3 -6.64 -5.99 10.43
CA PHE A 3 -7.33 -6.17 9.16
C PHE A 3 -8.03 -7.53 9.12
N ALA A 4 -9.23 -7.55 8.55
CA ALA A 4 -9.99 -8.73 8.16
C ALA A 4 -9.79 -9.05 6.67
N GLN A 5 -9.68 -8.04 5.82
CA GLN A 5 -9.40 -8.15 4.39
C GLN A 5 -8.44 -7.03 3.97
N LEU A 6 -7.56 -7.33 3.02
CA LEU A 6 -6.63 -6.38 2.43
C LEU A 6 -6.43 -6.72 0.96
N GLU A 7 -6.71 -5.77 0.09
CA GLU A 7 -6.54 -5.89 -1.36
C GLU A 7 -5.60 -4.80 -1.86
N LEU A 8 -4.67 -5.19 -2.73
CA LEU A 8 -3.73 -4.29 -3.37
C LEU A 8 -3.94 -4.35 -4.88
N THR A 9 -4.19 -3.21 -5.50
CA THR A 9 -4.37 -3.10 -6.94
C THR A 9 -3.20 -2.31 -7.53
N PRO A 10 -2.37 -2.92 -8.41
CA PRO A 10 -1.39 -2.16 -9.17
C PRO A 10 -2.10 -1.30 -10.22
N ASN A 11 -1.94 0.03 -10.13
CA ASN A 11 -2.57 0.97 -11.06
C ASN A 11 -1.67 1.27 -12.25
N ASN A 12 -0.38 1.51 -12.00
CA ASN A 12 0.58 1.87 -13.04
C ASN A 12 1.92 1.19 -12.74
N ILE A 13 2.59 0.71 -13.79
CA ILE A 13 3.89 0.04 -13.71
C ILE A 13 4.84 0.77 -14.66
N PHE A 14 5.98 1.19 -14.13
CA PHE A 14 7.06 1.85 -14.86
C PHE A 14 8.31 0.97 -14.73
N ILE A 15 8.87 0.51 -15.84
CA ILE A 15 10.01 -0.41 -15.85
C ILE A 15 11.21 0.31 -16.45
N VAL A 16 12.35 0.25 -15.77
CA VAL A 16 13.64 0.79 -16.23
C VAL A 16 14.74 -0.19 -15.84
N ASP A 17 15.46 -0.73 -16.82
CA ASP A 17 16.52 -1.72 -16.64
C ASP A 17 16.12 -2.86 -15.69
N ASN A 18 16.87 -3.02 -14.59
CA ASN A 18 16.63 -4.02 -13.55
C ASN A 18 15.73 -3.48 -12.42
N GLY A 19 14.90 -2.47 -12.71
CA GLY A 19 14.03 -1.82 -11.73
C GLY A 19 12.60 -1.67 -12.23
N ALA A 20 11.65 -1.66 -11.31
CA ALA A 20 10.27 -1.30 -11.59
C ALA A 20 9.67 -0.45 -10.48
N ALA A 21 9.01 0.64 -10.84
CA ALA A 21 8.17 1.42 -9.95
C ALA A 21 6.69 1.07 -10.19
N VAL A 22 5.96 0.75 -9.14
CA VAL A 22 4.54 0.36 -9.22
C VAL A 22 3.73 1.31 -8.36
N LYS A 23 2.89 2.14 -8.98
CA LYS A 23 1.85 2.88 -8.26
C LYS A 23 0.71 1.91 -7.96
N TRP A 24 0.22 1.90 -6.73
CA TRP A 24 -0.84 1.01 -6.29
C TRP A 24 -1.85 1.73 -5.41
N THR A 25 -3.04 1.13 -5.33
CA THR A 25 -4.10 1.48 -4.39
C THR A 25 -4.31 0.28 -3.47
N MET A 26 -4.49 0.54 -2.19
CA MET A 26 -4.76 -0.46 -1.16
C MET A 26 -6.13 -0.19 -0.56
N GLN A 27 -6.93 -1.25 -0.44
CA GLN A 27 -8.23 -1.23 0.22
C GLN A 27 -8.20 -2.25 1.36
N GLY A 28 -8.41 -1.78 2.59
CA GLY A 28 -8.42 -2.60 3.79
C GLY A 28 -9.76 -2.54 4.48
N VAL A 29 -10.19 -3.67 5.04
CA VAL A 29 -11.32 -3.75 5.97
C VAL A 29 -10.79 -4.17 7.33
N GLY A 30 -11.03 -3.38 8.36
CA GLY A 30 -10.71 -3.69 9.74
C GLY A 30 -11.64 -4.75 10.33
N LYS A 31 -11.20 -5.45 11.39
CA LYS A 31 -12.04 -6.40 12.13
C LYS A 31 -13.25 -5.74 12.83
N ASN A 32 -13.19 -4.43 13.01
CA ASN A 32 -14.31 -3.59 13.46
C ASN A 32 -15.30 -3.24 12.33
N GLY A 33 -15.04 -3.67 11.08
CA GLY A 33 -15.86 -3.37 9.92
C GLY A 33 -15.53 -2.05 9.21
N ASN A 34 -14.67 -1.20 9.81
CA ASN A 34 -14.27 0.05 9.19
C ASN A 34 -13.38 -0.19 7.98
N GLN A 35 -13.50 0.67 6.98
CA GLN A 35 -12.73 0.58 5.75
C GLN A 35 -11.65 1.66 5.72
N GLY A 36 -10.52 1.34 5.10
CA GLY A 36 -9.44 2.28 4.88
C GLY A 36 -8.90 2.13 3.47
N VAL A 37 -8.63 3.26 2.83
CA VAL A 37 -7.99 3.32 1.52
C VAL A 37 -6.65 4.03 1.66
N ALA A 38 -5.65 3.52 0.96
CA ALA A 38 -4.36 4.18 0.80
C ALA A 38 -3.89 4.10 -0.64
N GLU A 39 -3.11 5.09 -1.06
CA GLU A 39 -2.31 5.00 -2.28
C GLU A 39 -0.83 5.00 -1.92
N GLY A 40 -0.03 4.37 -2.77
CA GLY A 40 1.41 4.36 -2.59
C GLY A 40 2.15 4.02 -3.87
N ILE A 41 3.46 4.01 -3.73
CA ILE A 41 4.38 3.57 -4.78
C ILE A 41 5.41 2.62 -4.20
N SER A 42 5.67 1.52 -4.91
CA SER A 42 6.72 0.56 -4.56
C SER A 42 7.78 0.53 -5.65
N ILE A 43 9.04 0.63 -5.25
CA ILE A 43 10.20 0.49 -6.11
C ILE A 43 10.79 -0.91 -5.87
N PHE A 44 10.86 -1.70 -6.93
CA PHE A 44 11.47 -3.02 -6.97
C PHE A 44 12.80 -2.92 -7.66
N GLU A 45 13.86 -3.37 -6.99
CA GLU A 45 15.16 -3.60 -7.62
C GLU A 45 15.34 -5.10 -7.82
N ILE A 46 15.72 -5.50 -9.02
CA ILE A 46 15.93 -6.87 -9.44
C ILE A 46 17.44 -7.08 -9.61
N ASN A 47 17.97 -8.22 -9.16
CA ASN A 47 19.35 -8.59 -9.41
C ASN A 47 19.53 -9.23 -10.80
N GLU A 48 20.78 -9.48 -11.19
CA GLU A 48 21.14 -10.08 -12.48
C GLU A 48 20.53 -11.48 -12.71
N ASN A 49 20.13 -12.18 -11.65
CA ASN A 49 19.46 -13.48 -11.72
C ASN A 49 17.93 -13.37 -11.86
N GLY A 50 17.40 -12.16 -12.07
CA GLY A 50 15.97 -11.90 -12.20
C GLY A 50 15.19 -12.04 -10.89
N LYS A 51 15.84 -11.92 -9.73
CA LYS A 51 15.20 -11.99 -8.40
C LYS A 51 15.08 -10.60 -7.79
N ILE A 52 14.00 -10.38 -7.04
CA ILE A 52 13.85 -9.15 -6.23
C ILE A 52 15.00 -9.10 -5.21
N LYS A 53 15.81 -8.05 -5.32
CA LYS A 53 16.91 -7.73 -4.41
C LYS A 53 16.45 -6.80 -3.30
N GLN A 54 15.62 -5.81 -3.63
CA GLN A 54 15.13 -4.81 -2.69
C GLN A 54 13.72 -4.35 -3.08
N VAL A 55 12.91 -4.04 -2.08
CA VAL A 55 11.62 -3.35 -2.24
C VAL A 55 11.59 -2.18 -1.29
N SER A 56 11.30 -0.99 -1.81
CA SER A 56 11.05 0.21 -1.03
C SER A 56 9.66 0.73 -1.35
N SER A 57 8.81 0.87 -0.33
CA SER A 57 7.42 1.30 -0.50
C SER A 57 7.17 2.59 0.25
N TYR A 58 6.52 3.54 -0.41
CA TYR A 58 6.23 4.87 0.12
C TYR A 58 4.72 5.10 0.09
N TRP A 59 4.14 5.32 1.27
CA TRP A 59 2.72 5.56 1.48
C TRP A 59 2.50 6.13 2.88
N ASP A 60 1.32 6.70 3.13
CA ASP A 60 0.93 7.24 4.44
C ASP A 60 0.19 6.15 5.26
N ASP A 61 0.92 5.47 6.13
CA ASP A 61 0.38 4.40 6.97
C ASP A 61 -0.49 4.94 8.10
N ALA A 62 -0.12 6.08 8.68
CA ALA A 62 -0.89 6.75 9.72
C ALA A 62 -2.28 7.13 9.21
N ALA A 63 -2.40 7.67 8.00
CA ALA A 63 -3.68 8.04 7.40
C ALA A 63 -4.59 6.82 7.16
N MET A 64 -4.05 5.69 6.68
CA MET A 64 -4.84 4.47 6.52
C MET A 64 -5.30 3.92 7.87
N MET A 65 -4.40 3.93 8.85
CA MET A 65 -4.65 3.44 10.19
C MET A 65 -5.74 4.23 10.91
N ALA A 66 -5.79 5.55 10.73
CA ALA A 66 -6.83 6.40 11.28
C ALA A 66 -8.23 6.03 10.74
N GLN A 67 -8.33 5.78 9.43
CA GLN A 67 -9.59 5.33 8.79
C GLN A 67 -10.04 3.98 9.36
N ILE A 68 -9.14 3.01 9.47
CA ILE A 68 -9.44 1.67 9.98
C ILE A 68 -9.81 1.69 11.47
N LYS A 69 -9.14 2.50 12.29
CA LYS A 69 -9.48 2.64 13.72
C LYS A 69 -10.79 3.40 13.93
N GLY A 70 -11.21 4.21 12.97
CA GLY A 70 -12.35 5.12 13.12
C GLY A 70 -12.00 6.40 13.86
N ASP A 71 -10.72 6.76 13.96
CA ASP A 71 -10.22 7.97 14.66
C ASP A 71 -10.34 9.24 13.79
N LEU A 72 -11.22 9.24 12.79
CA LEU A 72 -11.60 10.48 12.10
C LEU A 72 -12.39 11.31 13.10
N THR A 73 -11.71 12.26 13.74
CA THR A 73 -12.33 13.34 14.50
C THR A 73 -13.26 14.12 13.57
N ILE A 74 -14.51 13.70 13.51
CA ILE A 74 -15.60 14.49 12.94
C ILE A 74 -15.88 15.58 13.97
N ASN A 75 -15.12 16.68 13.91
CA ASN A 75 -15.50 17.90 14.59
C ASN A 75 -16.76 18.42 13.87
N ASN A 76 -17.91 18.24 14.52
CA ASN A 76 -19.20 18.77 14.12
C ASN A 76 -19.52 20.00 14.99
#